data_AF-A0A6G1R5H2-F1
#
_entry.id   AF-A0A6G1R5H2-F1
#
_cell.length_a   1.000
_cell.length_b   1.000
_cell.length_c   1.000
_cell.angle_alpha   90.00
_cell.angle_beta   90.00
_cell.angle_gamma   90.00
#
_symmetry.space_group_name_H-M   'P 1'
#
loop_
_entity.id
_entity.type
_entity.pdbx_description
1 polymer ?
#
loop_
_entity_poly.entity_id
_entity_poly.type
_entity_poly.pdbx_seq_one_letter_code
_entity_poly.pdbx_strand_id
1 'polypeptide(L)'
;EKEHWLLSMSIPDKLEDLEVVQQRFETLEPEMNNLASRVAAVNTIAEQLLGADRRSQESARDTREQLNARWERFRALAEQKKEALTSALNIQNFHLECDETTAWMREKTKVIESTQGLGNDLAGVMALQRKLSGMERDLEAIQGKVRDLRAEGEKLGAEHPQQSPEIQARLSAIQGVWDELCQSLRRREESLGEASKLQGFLRDLAAFQAWLARTQTAVASEDVPATLAEAEKLLSQHESIRKEIAHYGDDYRKTQAVGREVTRGQTDAQHLFLQQRLEALDTGWEELGRMWENRHHLLSQAFAFQLFLRDSKQVEGVLSTQEYALSHTEMPATLPAAEASVKKHEDFMATMEANGERVQGLVATGRKLVAEGSVHADKVQETVDSVESRHQKNRDTAQELLGKLRDNWELQRFLQDRQELTLWIEEKMLTAQDVSYEEARDLHTKW
;
A
#
# COMPACT_ATOMS: atom_id res chain seq x y z
N GLU A 1 -40.95 -48.45 -63.31
CA GLU A 1 -40.99 -48.55 -61.83
C GLU A 1 -40.18 -47.47 -61.15
N LYS A 2 -38.83 -47.45 -61.24
CA LYS A 2 -37.98 -46.43 -60.58
C LYS A 2 -38.27 -44.99 -61.02
N GLU A 3 -38.53 -44.79 -62.31
CA GLU A 3 -38.98 -43.50 -62.87
C GLU A 3 -40.32 -43.03 -62.24
N HIS A 4 -41.27 -43.95 -62.04
CA HIS A 4 -42.54 -43.65 -61.38
C HIS A 4 -42.36 -43.34 -59.89
N TRP A 5 -41.44 -44.04 -59.21
CA TRP A 5 -41.07 -43.72 -57.83
C TRP A 5 -40.51 -42.29 -57.72
N LEU A 6 -39.55 -41.90 -58.56
CA LEU A 6 -39.02 -40.53 -58.57
C LEU A 6 -40.10 -39.48 -58.86
N LEU A 7 -41.00 -39.75 -59.79
CA LEU A 7 -42.11 -38.84 -60.12
C LEU A 7 -43.14 -38.71 -58.98
N SER A 8 -43.40 -39.79 -58.25
CA SER A 8 -44.32 -39.79 -57.10
C SER A 8 -43.67 -39.34 -55.79
N MET A 9 -42.34 -39.22 -55.74
CA MET A 9 -41.60 -38.75 -54.58
C MET A 9 -41.78 -37.24 -54.41
N SER A 10 -42.48 -36.86 -53.33
CA SER A 10 -42.48 -35.50 -52.79
C SER A 10 -41.30 -35.32 -51.84
N ILE A 11 -40.69 -34.13 -51.85
CA ILE A 11 -39.66 -33.76 -50.88
C ILE A 11 -40.39 -33.30 -49.61
N PRO A 12 -40.22 -33.99 -48.47
CA PRO A 12 -40.86 -33.61 -47.22
C PRO A 12 -40.27 -32.30 -46.65
N ASP A 13 -41.04 -31.62 -45.81
CA ASP A 13 -40.57 -30.41 -45.12
C ASP A 13 -39.89 -30.69 -43.77
N LYS A 14 -40.13 -31.86 -43.17
CA LYS A 14 -39.57 -32.23 -41.86
C LYS A 14 -38.22 -32.93 -42.00
N LEU A 15 -37.27 -32.60 -41.13
CA LEU A 15 -35.93 -33.19 -41.12
C LEU A 15 -35.96 -34.72 -41.00
N GLU A 16 -36.74 -35.26 -40.07
CA GLU A 16 -36.88 -36.71 -39.86
C GLU A 16 -37.38 -37.43 -41.12
N ASP A 17 -38.35 -36.84 -41.83
CA ASP A 17 -38.88 -37.40 -43.07
C ASP A 17 -37.89 -37.24 -44.24
N LEU A 18 -37.13 -36.13 -44.28
CA LEU A 18 -36.06 -35.90 -45.26
C LEU A 18 -34.93 -36.91 -45.12
N GLU A 19 -34.49 -37.22 -43.90
CA GLU A 19 -33.48 -38.26 -43.62
C GLU A 19 -33.94 -39.63 -44.09
N VAL A 20 -35.23 -39.98 -43.88
CA VAL A 20 -35.81 -41.24 -44.37
C VAL A 20 -35.83 -41.28 -45.90
N VAL A 21 -36.19 -40.17 -46.56
CA VAL A 21 -36.17 -40.08 -48.02
C VAL A 21 -34.73 -40.11 -48.55
N GLN A 22 -33.78 -39.50 -47.88
CA GLN A 22 -32.35 -39.54 -48.20
C GLN A 22 -31.80 -40.97 -48.13
N GLN A 23 -32.03 -41.68 -47.03
CA GLN A 23 -31.60 -43.08 -46.91
C GLN A 23 -32.18 -43.95 -48.03
N ARG A 24 -33.46 -43.73 -48.39
CA ARG A 24 -34.08 -44.43 -49.53
C ARG A 24 -33.43 -44.03 -50.86
N PHE A 25 -33.10 -42.76 -51.05
CA PHE A 25 -32.45 -42.27 -52.26
C PHE A 25 -31.01 -42.80 -52.39
N GLU A 26 -30.27 -42.95 -51.29
CA GLU A 26 -28.93 -43.56 -51.25
C GLU A 26 -28.95 -45.01 -51.73
N THR A 27 -30.05 -45.76 -51.51
CA THR A 27 -30.21 -47.11 -52.09
C THR A 27 -30.41 -47.12 -53.61
N LEU A 28 -30.83 -45.99 -54.21
CA LEU A 28 -31.00 -45.87 -55.66
C LEU A 28 -29.65 -45.72 -56.38
N GLU A 29 -28.64 -45.14 -55.73
CA GLU A 29 -27.32 -44.89 -56.33
C GLU A 29 -26.59 -46.17 -56.80
N PRO A 30 -26.48 -47.26 -55.99
CA PRO A 30 -25.90 -48.51 -56.47
C PRO A 30 -26.74 -49.18 -57.56
N GLU A 31 -28.07 -49.04 -57.52
CA GLU A 31 -28.95 -49.53 -58.59
C GLU A 31 -28.75 -48.76 -59.89
N MET A 32 -28.55 -47.44 -59.83
CA MET A 32 -28.24 -46.59 -60.97
C MET A 32 -26.91 -46.98 -61.61
N ASN A 33 -25.88 -47.28 -60.81
CA ASN A 33 -24.59 -47.76 -61.30
C ASN A 33 -24.72 -49.10 -62.04
N ASN A 34 -25.55 -50.02 -61.54
CA ASN A 34 -25.86 -51.28 -62.22
C ASN A 34 -26.64 -51.05 -63.53
N LEU A 35 -27.65 -50.17 -63.52
CA LEU A 35 -28.39 -49.83 -64.74
C LEU A 35 -27.49 -49.18 -65.79
N ALA A 36 -26.56 -48.32 -65.39
CA ALA A 36 -25.57 -47.70 -66.28
C ALA A 36 -24.68 -48.74 -66.97
N SER A 37 -24.18 -49.74 -66.23
CA SER A 37 -23.35 -50.81 -66.81
C SER A 37 -24.13 -51.68 -67.79
N ARG A 38 -25.42 -51.95 -67.51
CA ARG A 38 -26.31 -52.67 -68.42
C ARG A 38 -26.61 -51.88 -69.70
N VAL A 39 -26.87 -50.57 -69.59
CA VAL A 39 -27.06 -49.69 -70.75
C VAL A 39 -25.79 -49.65 -71.62
N ALA A 40 -24.61 -49.56 -71.00
CA ALA A 40 -23.34 -49.63 -71.71
C ALA A 40 -23.17 -50.97 -72.46
N ALA A 41 -23.48 -52.10 -71.83
CA ALA A 41 -23.42 -53.41 -72.48
C ALA A 41 -24.38 -53.51 -73.69
N VAL A 42 -25.60 -52.98 -73.57
CA VAL A 42 -26.56 -52.93 -74.69
C VAL A 42 -26.07 -52.02 -75.81
N ASN A 43 -25.44 -50.89 -75.50
CA ASN A 43 -24.84 -50.01 -76.49
C ASN A 43 -23.71 -50.69 -77.27
N THR A 44 -22.84 -51.45 -76.60
CA THR A 44 -21.78 -52.24 -77.26
C THR A 44 -22.36 -53.28 -78.23
N ILE A 45 -23.42 -53.99 -77.82
CA ILE A 45 -24.11 -54.96 -78.68
C ILE A 45 -24.77 -54.26 -79.88
N ALA A 46 -25.42 -53.11 -79.65
CA ALA A 46 -26.03 -52.34 -80.71
C ALA A 46 -24.99 -51.84 -81.74
N GLU A 47 -23.79 -51.42 -81.30
CA GLU A 47 -22.68 -51.07 -82.20
C GLU A 47 -22.20 -52.25 -83.06
N GLN A 48 -22.11 -53.44 -82.49
CA GLN A 48 -21.76 -54.66 -83.24
C GLN A 48 -22.80 -54.99 -84.31
N LEU A 49 -24.09 -54.86 -83.98
CA LEU A 49 -25.20 -55.11 -84.92
C LEU A 49 -25.25 -54.08 -86.06
N LEU A 50 -24.88 -52.83 -85.78
CA LEU A 50 -24.76 -51.78 -86.80
C LEU A 50 -23.64 -52.06 -87.82
N GLY A 51 -22.66 -52.90 -87.48
CA GLY A 51 -21.56 -53.28 -88.38
C GLY A 51 -21.82 -54.52 -89.25
N ALA A 52 -22.85 -55.33 -88.98
CA ALA A 52 -22.97 -56.70 -89.51
C ALA A 52 -24.04 -56.92 -90.60
N ASP A 53 -25.19 -56.23 -90.57
CA ASP A 53 -26.28 -56.43 -91.56
C ASP A 53 -27.08 -55.14 -91.85
N ARG A 54 -27.38 -54.86 -93.12
CA ARG A 54 -28.06 -53.63 -93.58
C ARG A 54 -29.57 -53.62 -93.29
N ARG A 55 -30.17 -54.80 -93.03
CA ARG A 55 -31.62 -54.94 -92.76
C ARG A 55 -32.03 -54.74 -91.28
N SER A 56 -31.10 -54.89 -90.33
CA SER A 56 -31.32 -54.71 -88.89
C SER A 56 -30.79 -53.38 -88.34
N GLN A 57 -30.02 -52.64 -89.16
CA GLN A 57 -29.36 -51.38 -88.79
C GLN A 57 -30.34 -50.29 -88.30
N GLU A 58 -31.48 -50.11 -88.98
CA GLU A 58 -32.45 -49.06 -88.64
C GLU A 58 -33.14 -49.34 -87.28
N SER A 59 -33.66 -50.56 -87.10
CA SER A 59 -34.31 -50.98 -85.84
C SER A 59 -33.33 -51.01 -84.65
N ALA A 60 -32.09 -51.47 -84.85
CA ALA A 60 -31.06 -51.45 -83.81
C ALA A 60 -30.65 -50.03 -83.42
N ARG A 61 -30.57 -49.12 -84.40
CA ARG A 61 -30.29 -47.70 -84.18
C ARG A 61 -31.41 -47.03 -83.39
N ASP A 62 -32.65 -47.18 -83.82
CA ASP A 62 -33.82 -46.56 -83.19
C ASP A 62 -33.99 -47.05 -81.75
N THR A 63 -33.82 -48.35 -81.51
CA THR A 63 -33.91 -48.94 -80.17
C THR A 63 -32.80 -48.42 -79.26
N ARG A 64 -31.57 -48.28 -79.77
CA ARG A 64 -30.43 -47.71 -79.04
C ARG A 64 -30.65 -46.24 -78.69
N GLU A 65 -31.09 -45.45 -79.66
CA GLU A 65 -31.40 -44.02 -79.46
C GLU A 65 -32.54 -43.85 -78.45
N GLN A 66 -33.59 -44.66 -78.53
CA GLN A 66 -34.70 -44.65 -77.58
C GLN A 66 -34.26 -45.04 -76.16
N LEU A 67 -33.44 -46.09 -76.02
CA LEU A 67 -32.91 -46.53 -74.71
C LEU A 67 -32.05 -45.45 -74.07
N ASN A 68 -31.10 -44.88 -74.82
CA ASN A 68 -30.22 -43.82 -74.32
C ASN A 68 -31.01 -42.55 -73.99
N ALA A 69 -31.96 -42.15 -74.83
CA ALA A 69 -32.83 -41.01 -74.53
C ALA A 69 -33.70 -41.23 -73.28
N ARG A 70 -34.10 -42.47 -72.98
CA ARG A 70 -34.84 -42.79 -71.76
C ARG A 70 -33.91 -42.84 -70.53
N TRP A 71 -32.72 -43.41 -70.68
CA TRP A 71 -31.72 -43.45 -69.61
C TRP A 71 -31.26 -42.06 -69.20
N GLU A 72 -30.97 -41.17 -70.16
CA GLU A 72 -30.60 -39.78 -69.88
C GLU A 72 -31.73 -39.01 -69.21
N ARG A 73 -32.99 -39.19 -69.64
CA ARG A 73 -34.15 -38.60 -68.95
C ARG A 73 -34.27 -39.07 -67.51
N PHE A 74 -34.11 -40.37 -67.26
CA PHE A 74 -34.14 -40.92 -65.91
C PHE A 74 -32.99 -40.40 -65.04
N ARG A 75 -31.77 -40.32 -65.60
CA ARG A 75 -30.60 -39.77 -64.91
C ARG A 75 -30.79 -38.31 -64.54
N ALA A 76 -31.28 -37.50 -65.48
CA ALA A 76 -31.59 -36.10 -65.24
C ALA A 76 -32.67 -35.93 -64.15
N LEU A 77 -33.71 -36.76 -64.15
CA LEU A 77 -34.75 -36.74 -63.11
C LEU A 77 -34.19 -37.15 -61.75
N ALA A 78 -33.34 -38.19 -61.69
CA ALA A 78 -32.70 -38.62 -60.47
C ALA A 78 -31.79 -37.52 -59.91
N GLU A 79 -30.95 -36.90 -60.74
CA GLU A 79 -30.07 -35.82 -60.33
C GLU A 79 -30.87 -34.61 -59.81
N GLN A 80 -31.91 -34.20 -60.54
CA GLN A 80 -32.81 -33.13 -60.10
C GLN A 80 -33.43 -33.42 -58.72
N LYS A 81 -33.84 -34.67 -58.47
CA LYS A 81 -34.40 -35.07 -57.18
C LYS A 81 -33.34 -35.13 -56.08
N LYS A 82 -32.11 -35.56 -56.40
CA LYS A 82 -30.96 -35.57 -55.49
C LYS A 82 -30.60 -34.15 -55.06
N GLU A 83 -30.47 -33.23 -56.01
CA GLU A 83 -30.18 -31.82 -55.77
C GLU A 83 -31.24 -31.18 -54.88
N ALA A 84 -32.51 -31.38 -55.20
CA ALA A 84 -33.61 -30.80 -54.44
C ALA A 84 -33.74 -31.40 -53.02
N LEU A 85 -33.46 -32.70 -52.85
CA LEU A 85 -33.40 -33.35 -51.53
C LEU A 85 -32.24 -32.82 -50.69
N THR A 86 -31.05 -32.72 -51.28
CA THR A 86 -29.84 -32.21 -50.62
C THR A 86 -30.04 -30.76 -50.19
N SER A 87 -30.63 -29.95 -51.07
CA SER A 87 -31.01 -28.56 -50.78
C SER A 87 -31.95 -28.47 -49.58
N ALA A 88 -33.06 -29.24 -49.58
CA ALA A 88 -34.01 -29.24 -48.47
C ALA A 88 -33.38 -29.70 -47.14
N LEU A 89 -32.49 -30.70 -47.19
CA LEU A 89 -31.75 -31.17 -46.03
C LEU A 89 -30.81 -30.09 -45.48
N ASN A 90 -30.07 -29.39 -46.34
CA ASN A 90 -29.18 -28.30 -45.93
C ASN A 90 -29.95 -27.19 -45.20
N ILE A 91 -31.13 -26.81 -45.71
CA ILE A 91 -31.98 -25.80 -45.06
C ILE A 91 -32.46 -26.27 -43.67
N GLN A 92 -32.91 -27.52 -43.54
CA GLN A 92 -33.37 -28.03 -42.25
C GLN A 92 -32.22 -28.23 -41.24
N ASN A 93 -31.05 -28.67 -41.70
CA ASN A 93 -29.85 -28.75 -40.86
C ASN A 93 -29.43 -27.36 -40.37
N PHE A 94 -29.44 -26.35 -41.25
CA PHE A 94 -29.22 -24.96 -40.87
C PHE A 94 -30.22 -24.49 -39.79
N HIS A 95 -31.50 -24.82 -39.94
CA HIS A 95 -32.51 -24.49 -38.92
C HIS A 95 -32.24 -25.17 -37.57
N LEU A 96 -31.87 -26.45 -37.58
CA LEU A 96 -31.53 -27.19 -36.37
C LEU A 96 -30.31 -26.57 -35.67
N GLU A 97 -29.24 -26.31 -36.42
CA GLU A 97 -28.00 -25.76 -35.86
C GLU A 97 -28.19 -24.32 -35.35
N CYS A 98 -29.09 -23.56 -35.98
CA CYS A 98 -29.57 -22.28 -35.48
C CYS A 98 -30.24 -22.40 -34.10
N ASP A 99 -31.14 -23.36 -33.94
CA ASP A 99 -31.90 -23.58 -32.71
C ASP A 99 -30.99 -24.10 -31.58
N GLU A 100 -30.08 -25.03 -31.88
CA GLU A 100 -29.09 -25.55 -30.93
C GLU A 100 -28.12 -24.46 -30.46
N THR A 101 -27.59 -23.65 -31.38
CA THR A 101 -26.69 -22.55 -31.04
C THR A 101 -27.42 -21.49 -30.22
N THR A 102 -28.68 -21.21 -30.54
CA THR A 102 -29.54 -20.32 -29.75
C THR A 102 -29.76 -20.85 -28.33
N ALA A 103 -30.06 -22.15 -28.18
CA ALA A 103 -30.25 -22.78 -26.88
C ALA A 103 -28.97 -22.71 -26.03
N TRP A 104 -27.81 -22.97 -26.65
CA TRP A 104 -26.51 -22.89 -25.99
C TRP A 104 -26.20 -21.47 -25.49
N MET A 105 -26.43 -20.43 -26.31
CA MET A 105 -26.26 -19.03 -25.89
C MET A 105 -27.17 -18.64 -24.72
N ARG A 106 -28.43 -19.09 -24.75
CA ARG A 106 -29.39 -18.83 -23.65
C ARG A 106 -28.96 -19.50 -22.35
N GLU A 107 -28.44 -20.73 -22.42
CA GLU A 107 -27.89 -21.43 -21.26
C GLU A 107 -26.71 -20.65 -20.65
N LYS A 108 -25.75 -20.19 -21.48
CA LYS A 108 -24.62 -19.38 -21.02
C LYS A 108 -25.07 -18.06 -20.40
N THR A 109 -26.06 -17.40 -20.99
CA THR A 109 -26.65 -16.17 -20.44
C THR A 109 -27.22 -16.41 -19.05
N LYS A 110 -27.99 -17.49 -18.87
CA LYS A 110 -28.54 -17.88 -17.57
C LYS A 110 -27.47 -18.19 -16.54
N VAL A 111 -26.35 -18.80 -16.95
CA VAL A 111 -25.21 -19.04 -16.06
C VAL A 111 -24.59 -17.72 -15.60
N ILE A 112 -24.42 -16.72 -16.47
CA ILE A 112 -23.95 -15.37 -16.09
C ILE A 112 -24.90 -14.75 -15.08
N GLU A 113 -26.20 -14.76 -15.35
CA GLU A 113 -27.23 -14.17 -14.48
C GLU A 113 -27.27 -14.84 -13.10
N SER A 114 -27.08 -16.16 -13.03
CA SER A 114 -27.03 -16.89 -11.76
C SER A 114 -25.88 -16.48 -10.83
N THR A 115 -24.89 -15.73 -11.35
CA THR A 115 -23.71 -15.36 -10.56
C THR A 115 -23.90 -14.15 -9.66
N GLN A 116 -25.03 -13.42 -9.74
CA GLN A 116 -25.22 -12.11 -9.09
C GLN A 116 -24.87 -12.07 -7.60
N GLY A 117 -25.19 -13.11 -6.81
CA GLY A 117 -24.98 -13.13 -5.36
C GLY A 117 -23.55 -13.40 -4.85
N LEU A 118 -22.61 -13.72 -5.73
CA LEU A 118 -21.25 -14.15 -5.35
C LEU A 118 -20.24 -12.98 -5.21
N GLY A 119 -20.68 -11.72 -5.33
CA GLY A 119 -19.82 -10.53 -5.25
C GLY A 119 -19.64 -9.93 -3.85
N ASN A 120 -20.16 -10.61 -2.81
CA ASN A 120 -20.28 -10.03 -1.47
C ASN A 120 -18.98 -10.03 -0.66
N ASP A 121 -17.99 -10.83 -1.05
CA ASP A 121 -16.66 -10.87 -0.43
C ASP A 121 -15.57 -11.09 -1.48
N LEU A 122 -14.31 -10.81 -1.10
CA LEU A 122 -13.18 -10.88 -2.02
C LEU A 122 -12.96 -12.32 -2.56
N ALA A 123 -13.17 -13.34 -1.74
CA ALA A 123 -13.03 -14.73 -2.15
C ALA A 123 -14.07 -15.12 -3.22
N GLY A 124 -15.33 -14.70 -3.03
CA GLY A 124 -16.41 -14.83 -3.99
C GLY A 124 -16.13 -14.10 -5.29
N VAL A 125 -15.66 -12.85 -5.23
CA VAL A 125 -15.24 -12.06 -6.41
C VAL A 125 -14.14 -12.78 -7.19
N MET A 126 -13.10 -13.30 -6.53
CA MET A 126 -12.01 -14.03 -7.19
C MET A 126 -12.46 -15.38 -7.78
N ALA A 127 -13.40 -16.07 -7.14
CA ALA A 127 -13.97 -17.30 -7.66
C ALA A 127 -14.83 -17.03 -8.91
N LEU A 128 -15.62 -15.96 -8.88
CA LEU A 128 -16.40 -15.48 -10.02
C LEU A 128 -15.52 -15.10 -11.20
N GLN A 129 -14.45 -14.36 -10.96
CA GLN A 129 -13.54 -13.94 -12.03
C GLN A 129 -12.95 -15.16 -12.75
N ARG A 130 -12.52 -16.18 -12.01
CA ARG A 130 -12.08 -17.47 -12.60
C ARG A 130 -13.17 -18.15 -13.41
N LYS A 131 -14.42 -18.12 -12.95
CA LYS A 131 -15.57 -18.70 -13.67
C LYS A 131 -15.85 -17.95 -14.98
N LEU A 132 -15.80 -16.61 -14.97
CA LEU A 132 -16.00 -15.79 -16.16
C LEU A 132 -14.86 -15.96 -17.17
N SER A 133 -13.60 -16.07 -16.72
CA SER A 133 -12.47 -16.42 -17.63
C SER A 133 -12.63 -17.81 -18.26
N GLY A 134 -13.28 -18.76 -17.59
CA GLY A 134 -13.67 -20.03 -18.20
C GLY A 134 -14.71 -19.85 -19.32
N MET A 135 -15.62 -18.90 -19.13
CA MET A 135 -16.70 -18.56 -20.07
C MET A 135 -16.19 -17.94 -21.37
N GLU A 136 -15.07 -17.20 -21.34
CA GLU A 136 -14.46 -16.58 -22.52
C GLU A 136 -14.20 -17.59 -23.65
N ARG A 137 -13.77 -18.81 -23.30
CA ARG A 137 -13.53 -19.89 -24.28
C ARG A 137 -14.82 -20.38 -24.92
N ASP A 138 -15.89 -20.47 -24.13
CA ASP A 138 -17.21 -20.82 -24.64
C ASP A 138 -17.72 -19.74 -25.61
N LEU A 139 -17.52 -18.45 -25.26
CA LEU A 139 -17.88 -17.35 -26.15
C LEU A 139 -17.11 -17.37 -27.47
N GLU A 140 -15.82 -17.67 -27.45
CA GLU A 140 -15.02 -17.77 -28.68
C GLU A 140 -15.55 -18.89 -29.60
N ALA A 141 -15.90 -20.04 -29.04
CA ALA A 141 -16.50 -21.14 -29.78
C ALA A 141 -17.89 -20.79 -30.34
N ILE A 142 -18.74 -20.14 -29.54
CA ILE A 142 -20.06 -19.65 -29.99
C ILE A 142 -19.90 -18.61 -31.10
N GLN A 143 -18.97 -17.67 -30.97
CA GLN A 143 -18.70 -16.64 -31.99
C GLN A 143 -18.31 -17.28 -33.32
N GLY A 144 -17.48 -18.34 -33.27
CA GLY A 144 -17.17 -19.16 -34.43
C GLY A 144 -18.42 -19.75 -35.08
N LYS A 145 -19.27 -20.42 -34.31
CA LYS A 145 -20.55 -20.97 -34.81
C LYS A 145 -21.47 -19.92 -35.41
N VAL A 146 -21.65 -18.78 -34.75
CA VAL A 146 -22.51 -17.68 -35.24
C VAL A 146 -21.99 -17.14 -36.58
N ARG A 147 -20.66 -17.03 -36.74
CA ARG A 147 -20.05 -16.62 -38.01
C ARG A 147 -20.28 -17.66 -39.11
N ASP A 148 -20.10 -18.93 -38.79
CA ASP A 148 -20.23 -20.02 -39.76
C ASP A 148 -21.70 -20.17 -40.20
N LEU A 149 -22.66 -20.12 -39.26
CA LEU A 149 -24.09 -20.06 -39.55
C LEU A 149 -24.48 -18.86 -40.40
N ARG A 150 -23.89 -17.69 -40.17
CA ARG A 150 -24.13 -16.52 -41.02
C ARG A 150 -23.70 -16.77 -42.46
N ALA A 151 -22.49 -17.30 -42.66
CA ALA A 151 -21.99 -17.60 -43.99
C ALA A 151 -22.85 -18.65 -44.72
N GLU A 152 -23.29 -19.69 -44.00
CA GLU A 152 -24.19 -20.71 -44.52
C GLU A 152 -25.58 -20.14 -44.86
N GLY A 153 -26.19 -19.37 -43.97
CA GLY A 153 -27.49 -18.76 -44.20
C GLY A 153 -27.49 -17.74 -45.35
N GLU A 154 -26.41 -16.96 -45.51
CA GLU A 154 -26.26 -16.07 -46.67
C GLU A 154 -26.20 -16.85 -48.00
N LYS A 155 -25.45 -17.96 -48.02
CA LYS A 155 -25.39 -18.86 -49.18
C LYS A 155 -26.75 -19.48 -49.50
N LEU A 156 -27.42 -20.07 -48.50
CA LEU A 156 -28.74 -20.69 -48.67
C LEU A 156 -29.80 -19.67 -49.08
N GLY A 157 -29.75 -18.44 -48.54
CA GLY A 157 -30.65 -17.36 -48.92
C GLY A 157 -30.46 -16.88 -50.37
N ALA A 158 -29.25 -17.02 -50.93
CA ALA A 158 -28.97 -16.73 -52.34
C ALA A 158 -29.43 -17.87 -53.27
N GLU A 159 -29.24 -19.13 -52.84
CA GLU A 159 -29.67 -20.33 -53.56
C GLU A 159 -31.20 -20.52 -53.54
N HIS A 160 -31.88 -20.03 -52.50
CA HIS A 160 -33.33 -20.21 -52.28
C HIS A 160 -34.06 -18.89 -52.01
N PRO A 161 -34.33 -18.06 -53.05
CA PRO A 161 -34.95 -16.75 -52.88
C PRO A 161 -36.32 -16.75 -52.18
N GLN A 162 -37.07 -17.86 -52.29
CA GLN A 162 -38.39 -18.01 -51.68
C GLN A 162 -38.32 -18.21 -50.15
N GLN A 163 -37.24 -18.83 -49.66
CA GLN A 163 -37.01 -19.10 -48.23
C GLN A 163 -36.06 -18.08 -47.59
N SER A 164 -35.38 -17.28 -48.40
CA SER A 164 -34.50 -16.18 -47.97
C SER A 164 -35.09 -15.32 -46.84
N PRO A 165 -36.39 -14.91 -46.85
CA PRO A 165 -36.96 -14.14 -45.75
C PRO A 165 -36.93 -14.86 -44.39
N GLU A 166 -37.20 -16.16 -44.36
CA GLU A 166 -37.16 -16.97 -43.12
C GLU A 166 -35.72 -17.15 -42.64
N ILE A 167 -34.81 -17.47 -43.55
CA ILE A 167 -33.37 -17.63 -43.25
C ILE A 167 -32.81 -16.33 -42.66
N GLN A 168 -33.11 -15.19 -43.27
CA GLN A 168 -32.69 -13.88 -42.76
C GLN A 168 -33.30 -13.55 -41.39
N ALA A 169 -34.56 -13.91 -41.15
CA ALA A 169 -35.20 -13.75 -39.85
C ALA A 169 -34.49 -14.57 -38.76
N ARG A 170 -34.10 -15.82 -39.06
CA ARG A 170 -33.35 -16.69 -38.14
C ARG A 170 -31.94 -16.16 -37.87
N LEU A 171 -31.22 -15.72 -38.90
CA LEU A 171 -29.91 -15.08 -38.74
C LEU A 171 -29.99 -13.84 -37.84
N SER A 172 -31.02 -13.00 -38.04
CA SER A 172 -31.26 -11.84 -37.18
C SER A 172 -31.58 -12.25 -35.73
N ALA A 173 -32.33 -13.34 -35.53
CA ALA A 173 -32.66 -13.83 -34.19
C ALA A 173 -31.41 -14.35 -33.44
N ILE A 174 -30.56 -15.12 -34.11
CA ILE A 174 -29.27 -15.58 -33.56
C ILE A 174 -28.39 -14.40 -33.21
N GLN A 175 -28.28 -13.42 -34.11
CA GLN A 175 -27.49 -12.23 -33.84
C GLN A 175 -28.00 -11.48 -32.61
N GLY A 176 -29.33 -11.35 -32.46
CA GLY A 176 -29.93 -10.75 -31.27
C GLY A 176 -29.56 -11.48 -29.98
N VAL A 177 -29.65 -12.81 -29.97
CA VAL A 177 -29.28 -13.63 -28.79
C VAL A 177 -27.78 -13.56 -28.49
N TRP A 178 -26.94 -13.50 -29.52
CA TRP A 178 -25.49 -13.29 -29.37
C TRP A 178 -25.18 -11.92 -28.74
N ASP A 179 -25.85 -10.87 -29.21
CA ASP A 179 -25.67 -9.52 -28.68
C ASP A 179 -26.16 -9.42 -27.22
N GLU A 180 -27.26 -10.09 -26.87
CA GLU A 180 -27.75 -10.21 -25.49
C GLU A 180 -26.74 -10.92 -24.57
N LEU A 181 -26.17 -12.04 -25.00
CA LEU A 181 -25.13 -12.77 -24.26
C LEU A 181 -23.90 -11.88 -24.02
N CYS A 182 -23.41 -11.23 -25.08
CA CYS A 182 -22.29 -10.29 -25.01
C CYS A 182 -22.56 -9.14 -24.03
N GLN A 183 -23.76 -8.55 -24.07
CA GLN A 183 -24.14 -7.47 -23.15
C GLN A 183 -24.24 -7.96 -21.70
N SER A 184 -24.81 -9.14 -21.48
CA SER A 184 -24.92 -9.73 -20.14
C SER A 184 -23.54 -9.96 -19.52
N LEU A 185 -22.59 -10.49 -20.31
CA LEU A 185 -21.20 -10.66 -19.87
C LEU A 185 -20.54 -9.33 -19.52
N ARG A 186 -20.61 -8.32 -20.41
CA ARG A 186 -20.01 -7.00 -20.16
C ARG A 186 -20.54 -6.33 -18.90
N ARG A 187 -21.88 -6.30 -18.72
CA ARG A 187 -22.50 -5.76 -17.50
C ARG A 187 -22.01 -6.50 -16.26
N ARG A 188 -21.81 -7.82 -16.36
CA ARG A 188 -21.31 -8.62 -15.23
C ARG A 188 -19.85 -8.35 -14.92
N GLU A 189 -19.00 -8.18 -15.93
CA GLU A 189 -17.59 -7.82 -15.77
C GLU A 189 -17.43 -6.43 -15.14
N GLU A 190 -18.20 -5.45 -15.60
CA GLU A 190 -18.23 -4.10 -15.03
C GLU A 190 -18.64 -4.15 -13.55
N SER A 191 -19.77 -4.79 -13.23
CA SER A 191 -20.26 -4.97 -11.86
C SER A 191 -19.25 -5.71 -10.97
N LEU A 192 -18.58 -6.74 -11.50
CA LEU A 192 -17.56 -7.48 -10.76
C LEU A 192 -16.31 -6.63 -10.51
N GLY A 193 -15.91 -5.81 -11.49
CA GLY A 193 -14.82 -4.86 -11.36
C GLY A 193 -15.08 -3.83 -10.26
N GLU A 194 -16.29 -3.30 -10.19
CA GLU A 194 -16.72 -2.39 -9.11
C GLU A 194 -16.73 -3.09 -7.74
N ALA A 195 -17.32 -4.29 -7.66
CA ALA A 195 -17.31 -5.07 -6.42
C ALA A 195 -15.89 -5.39 -5.93
N SER A 196 -14.99 -5.77 -6.85
CA SER A 196 -13.58 -6.03 -6.53
C SER A 196 -12.87 -4.80 -5.97
N LYS A 197 -13.05 -3.64 -6.59
CA LYS A 197 -12.51 -2.36 -6.10
C LYS A 197 -13.05 -2.01 -4.73
N LEU A 198 -14.36 -2.18 -4.51
CA LEU A 198 -15.00 -1.93 -3.22
C LEU A 198 -14.44 -2.86 -2.12
N GLN A 199 -14.30 -4.15 -2.40
CA GLN A 199 -13.74 -5.11 -1.43
C GLN A 199 -12.27 -4.80 -1.12
N GLY A 200 -11.48 -4.44 -2.12
CA GLY A 200 -10.10 -3.97 -1.93
C GLY A 200 -10.05 -2.74 -1.02
N PHE A 201 -10.90 -1.75 -1.29
CA PHE A 201 -11.04 -0.57 -0.45
C PHE A 201 -11.45 -0.90 0.99
N LEU A 202 -12.45 -1.77 1.21
CA LEU A 202 -12.90 -2.15 2.55
C LEU A 202 -11.81 -2.86 3.36
N ARG A 203 -10.98 -3.68 2.71
CA ARG A 203 -9.81 -4.31 3.32
C ARG A 203 -8.77 -3.26 3.73
N ASP A 204 -8.43 -2.35 2.82
CA ASP A 204 -7.43 -1.32 3.07
C ASP A 204 -7.91 -0.37 4.18
N LEU A 205 -9.20 -0.01 4.20
CA LEU A 205 -9.84 0.73 5.28
C LEU A 205 -9.73 -0.01 6.62
N ALA A 206 -10.01 -1.31 6.66
CA ALA A 206 -9.91 -2.09 7.90
C ALA A 206 -8.45 -2.16 8.41
N ALA A 207 -7.48 -2.32 7.52
CA ALA A 207 -6.06 -2.29 7.86
C ALA A 207 -5.64 -0.92 8.42
N PHE A 208 -6.10 0.17 7.80
CA PHE A 208 -5.86 1.53 8.27
C PHE A 208 -6.49 1.77 9.64
N GLN A 209 -7.74 1.35 9.87
CA GLN A 209 -8.41 1.44 11.18
C GLN A 209 -7.65 0.67 12.27
N ALA A 210 -7.14 -0.53 11.95
CA ALA A 210 -6.35 -1.32 12.88
C ALA A 210 -4.98 -0.69 13.19
N TRP A 211 -4.34 -0.04 12.21
CA TRP A 211 -3.16 0.77 12.48
C TRP A 211 -3.50 1.97 13.36
N LEU A 212 -4.54 2.75 13.02
CA LEU A 212 -4.94 3.94 13.75
C LEU A 212 -5.19 3.62 15.24
N ALA A 213 -5.95 2.58 15.53
CA ALA A 213 -6.25 2.17 16.91
C ALA A 213 -4.98 1.74 17.70
N ARG A 214 -4.06 1.01 17.05
CA ARG A 214 -2.79 0.61 17.67
C ARG A 214 -1.90 1.83 17.97
N THR A 215 -1.82 2.76 17.03
CA THR A 215 -1.01 3.98 17.17
C THR A 215 -1.59 4.92 18.24
N GLN A 216 -2.92 5.09 18.27
CA GLN A 216 -3.60 5.82 19.35
C GLN A 216 -3.30 5.21 20.72
N THR A 217 -3.33 3.87 20.83
CA THR A 217 -2.97 3.17 22.07
C THR A 217 -1.51 3.42 22.47
N ALA A 218 -0.58 3.39 21.50
CA ALA A 218 0.83 3.66 21.78
C ALA A 218 1.07 5.10 22.23
N VAL A 219 0.41 6.08 21.60
CA VAL A 219 0.51 7.51 21.97
C VAL A 219 -0.15 7.79 23.32
N ALA A 220 -1.21 7.06 23.67
CA ALA A 220 -1.89 7.15 24.97
C ALA A 220 -1.08 6.57 26.14
N SER A 221 0.14 6.06 25.92
CA SER A 221 1.01 5.58 27.00
C SER A 221 1.21 6.68 28.06
N GLU A 222 0.99 6.30 29.32
CA GLU A 222 1.20 7.14 30.50
C GLU A 222 2.61 7.02 31.09
N ASP A 223 3.55 6.37 30.39
CA ASP A 223 4.90 6.14 30.91
C ASP A 223 5.63 7.47 31.22
N VAL A 224 6.17 7.61 32.42
CA VAL A 224 6.92 8.80 32.84
C VAL A 224 8.39 8.41 33.03
N PRO A 225 9.35 9.10 32.38
CA PRO A 225 10.75 8.75 32.50
C PRO A 225 11.30 9.09 33.89
N ALA A 226 11.96 8.12 34.52
CA ALA A 226 12.61 8.30 35.82
C ALA A 226 14.07 8.81 35.68
N THR A 227 14.66 8.64 34.50
CA THR A 227 16.04 9.05 34.20
C THR A 227 16.13 9.81 32.88
N LEU A 228 17.23 10.56 32.69
CA LEU A 228 17.49 11.27 31.43
C LEU A 228 17.55 10.31 30.22
N ALA A 229 18.20 9.16 30.38
CA ALA A 229 18.32 8.16 29.31
C ALA A 229 16.96 7.56 28.93
N GLU A 230 16.08 7.32 29.90
CA GLU A 230 14.70 6.89 29.64
C GLU A 230 13.90 7.98 28.91
N ALA A 231 14.06 9.24 29.31
CA ALA A 231 13.39 10.36 28.66
C ALA A 231 13.81 10.51 27.19
N GLU A 232 15.11 10.41 26.90
CA GLU A 232 15.64 10.41 25.53
C GLU A 232 15.09 9.26 24.70
N LYS A 233 15.03 8.06 25.27
CA LYS A 233 14.48 6.87 24.60
C LYS A 233 13.00 7.07 24.27
N LEU A 234 12.18 7.51 25.24
CA LEU A 234 10.75 7.73 25.03
C LEU A 234 10.49 8.83 23.99
N LEU A 235 11.23 9.94 24.02
CA LEU A 235 11.15 10.98 22.99
C LEU A 235 11.50 10.43 21.60
N SER A 236 12.59 9.67 21.49
CA SER A 236 12.99 9.06 20.22
C SER A 236 11.93 8.11 19.66
N GLN A 237 11.31 7.29 20.52
CA GLN A 237 10.19 6.42 20.14
C GLN A 237 8.96 7.24 19.70
N HIS A 238 8.64 8.32 20.42
CA HIS A 238 7.52 9.20 20.09
C HIS A 238 7.72 9.94 18.75
N GLU A 239 8.95 10.33 18.43
CA GLU A 239 9.33 10.88 17.12
C GLU A 239 9.23 9.85 15.99
N SER A 240 9.47 8.57 16.27
CA SER A 240 9.22 7.50 15.29
C SER A 240 7.74 7.43 14.93
N ILE A 241 6.85 7.52 15.93
CA ILE A 241 5.40 7.55 15.71
C ILE A 241 5.01 8.75 14.84
N ARG A 242 5.64 9.92 15.02
CA ARG A 242 5.39 11.10 14.18
C ARG A 242 5.66 10.82 12.71
N LYS A 243 6.77 10.14 12.41
CA LYS A 243 7.14 9.74 11.04
C LYS A 243 6.13 8.76 10.46
N GLU A 244 5.64 7.81 11.26
CA GLU A 244 4.58 6.89 10.84
C GLU A 244 3.28 7.63 10.54
N ILE A 245 2.84 8.55 11.41
CA ILE A 245 1.66 9.39 11.16
C ILE A 245 1.81 10.16 9.84
N ALA A 246 2.99 10.74 9.58
CA ALA A 246 3.24 11.45 8.33
C ALA A 246 3.16 10.51 7.11
N HIS A 247 3.72 9.30 7.20
CA HIS A 247 3.66 8.30 6.14
C HIS A 247 2.21 7.89 5.80
N TYR A 248 1.40 7.62 6.82
CA TYR A 248 -0.01 7.26 6.65
C TYR A 248 -0.91 8.43 6.25
N GLY A 249 -0.39 9.66 6.20
CA GLY A 249 -1.17 10.84 5.82
C GLY A 249 -1.65 10.85 4.37
N ASP A 250 -0.91 10.19 3.46
CA ASP A 250 -1.37 9.97 2.08
C ASP A 250 -2.48 8.90 2.04
N ASP A 251 -2.31 7.80 2.77
CA ASP A 251 -3.28 6.70 2.84
C ASP A 251 -4.61 7.15 3.45
N TYR A 252 -4.57 7.97 4.50
CA TYR A 252 -5.75 8.63 5.06
C TYR A 252 -6.52 9.42 4.01
N ARG A 253 -5.82 10.33 3.30
CA ARG A 253 -6.44 11.18 2.27
C ARG A 253 -7.03 10.35 1.13
N LYS A 254 -6.32 9.32 0.69
CA LYS A 254 -6.80 8.39 -0.35
C LYS A 254 -8.03 7.62 0.13
N THR A 255 -8.00 7.08 1.34
CA THR A 255 -9.11 6.32 1.95
C THR A 255 -10.36 7.20 2.05
N GLN A 256 -10.20 8.44 2.50
CA GLN A 256 -11.29 9.41 2.58
C GLN A 256 -11.84 9.81 1.21
N ALA A 257 -10.97 10.06 0.23
CA ALA A 257 -11.39 10.41 -1.13
C ALA A 257 -12.21 9.29 -1.78
N VAL A 258 -11.69 8.06 -1.76
CA VAL A 258 -12.38 6.88 -2.30
C VAL A 258 -13.66 6.60 -1.52
N GLY A 259 -13.62 6.67 -0.19
CA GLY A 259 -14.78 6.46 0.67
C GLY A 259 -15.92 7.44 0.38
N ARG A 260 -15.61 8.73 0.18
CA ARG A 260 -16.62 9.73 -0.21
C ARG A 260 -17.17 9.48 -1.61
N GLU A 261 -16.34 9.07 -2.57
CA GLU A 261 -16.79 8.76 -3.92
C GLU A 261 -17.77 7.57 -3.92
N VAL A 262 -17.39 6.47 -3.26
CA VAL A 262 -18.19 5.24 -3.15
C VAL A 262 -19.53 5.50 -2.46
N THR A 263 -19.55 6.36 -1.45
CA THR A 263 -20.76 6.64 -0.66
C THR A 263 -21.60 7.80 -1.19
N ARG A 264 -21.16 8.49 -2.24
CA ARG A 264 -21.83 9.70 -2.74
C ARG A 264 -23.22 9.39 -3.29
N GLY A 265 -24.25 9.98 -2.67
CA GLY A 265 -25.63 9.84 -3.12
C GLY A 265 -26.23 8.45 -2.88
N GLN A 266 -25.52 7.56 -2.19
CA GLN A 266 -26.01 6.24 -1.82
C GLN A 266 -26.91 6.33 -0.59
N THR A 267 -27.96 5.50 -0.56
CA THR A 267 -29.01 5.54 0.49
C THR A 267 -29.25 4.19 1.14
N ASP A 268 -28.63 3.12 0.65
CA ASP A 268 -28.74 1.81 1.27
C ASP A 268 -27.94 1.74 2.58
N ALA A 269 -28.38 0.84 3.46
CA ALA A 269 -27.83 0.72 4.81
C ALA A 269 -26.33 0.40 4.84
N GLN A 270 -25.78 -0.31 3.84
CA GLN A 270 -24.36 -0.66 3.82
C GLN A 270 -23.49 0.57 3.55
N HIS A 271 -23.88 1.41 2.59
CA HIS A 271 -23.16 2.66 2.30
C HIS A 271 -23.31 3.69 3.42
N LEU A 272 -24.48 3.77 4.07
CA LEU A 272 -24.67 4.63 5.25
C LEU A 272 -23.77 4.20 6.42
N PHE A 273 -23.65 2.90 6.67
CA PHE A 273 -22.71 2.39 7.67
C PHE A 273 -21.25 2.69 7.31
N LEU A 274 -20.89 2.59 6.03
CA LEU A 274 -19.56 2.98 5.55
C LEU A 274 -19.29 4.48 5.76
N GLN A 275 -20.27 5.36 5.53
CA GLN A 275 -20.14 6.80 5.84
C GLN A 275 -19.83 7.03 7.32
N GLN A 276 -20.60 6.41 8.22
CA GLN A 276 -20.34 6.52 9.66
C GLN A 276 -18.94 6.03 10.04
N ARG A 277 -18.46 4.94 9.41
CA ARG A 277 -17.09 4.45 9.62
C ARG A 277 -16.04 5.44 9.16
N LEU A 278 -16.28 6.17 8.06
CA LEU A 278 -15.37 7.21 7.55
C LEU A 278 -15.38 8.46 8.44
N GLU A 279 -16.53 8.86 8.99
CA GLU A 279 -16.63 9.96 9.95
C GLU A 279 -15.89 9.64 11.27
N ALA A 280 -16.05 8.41 11.76
CA ALA A 280 -15.28 7.92 12.91
C ALA A 280 -13.78 7.89 12.62
N LEU A 281 -13.38 7.60 11.38
CA LEU A 281 -11.99 7.63 10.96
C LEU A 281 -11.41 9.05 10.97
N ASP A 282 -12.15 10.03 10.46
CA ASP A 282 -11.75 11.45 10.50
C ASP A 282 -11.55 11.91 11.94
N THR A 283 -12.53 11.61 12.81
CA THR A 283 -12.46 11.94 14.24
C THR A 283 -11.23 11.30 14.88
N GLY A 284 -11.01 10.01 14.66
CA GLY A 284 -9.87 9.29 15.23
C GLY A 284 -8.52 9.79 14.70
N TRP A 285 -8.44 10.20 13.44
CA TRP A 285 -7.23 10.78 12.84
C TRP A 285 -6.87 12.13 13.46
N GLU A 286 -7.85 13.03 13.61
CA GLU A 286 -7.66 14.32 14.28
C GLU A 286 -7.27 14.14 15.75
N GLU A 287 -7.95 13.23 16.45
CA GLU A 287 -7.64 12.88 17.83
C GLU A 287 -6.22 12.35 17.99
N LEU A 288 -5.75 11.47 17.09
CA LEU A 288 -4.38 10.97 17.12
C LEU A 288 -3.37 12.12 17.02
N GLY A 289 -3.60 13.09 16.12
CA GLY A 289 -2.75 14.27 16.00
C GLY A 289 -2.68 15.06 17.31
N ARG A 290 -3.83 15.34 17.93
CA ARG A 290 -3.90 16.05 19.21
C ARG A 290 -3.25 15.28 20.36
N MET A 291 -3.48 13.96 20.44
CA MET A 291 -2.88 13.08 21.44
C MET A 291 -1.35 13.09 21.31
N TRP A 292 -0.85 13.05 20.08
CA TRP A 292 0.59 13.05 19.82
C TRP A 292 1.23 14.36 20.30
N GLU A 293 0.64 15.52 19.98
CA GLU A 293 1.13 16.83 20.42
C GLU A 293 1.13 16.96 21.95
N ASN A 294 0.04 16.57 22.60
CA ASN A 294 -0.06 16.58 24.05
C ASN A 294 1.01 15.70 24.70
N ARG A 295 1.21 14.48 24.18
CA ARG A 295 2.22 13.55 24.71
C ARG A 295 3.64 14.05 24.44
N HIS A 296 3.90 14.64 23.28
CA HIS A 296 5.19 15.24 22.93
C HIS A 296 5.55 16.37 23.90
N HIS A 297 4.58 17.23 24.22
CA HIS A 297 4.76 18.29 25.20
C HIS A 297 5.13 17.73 26.58
N LEU A 298 4.38 16.74 27.08
CA LEU A 298 4.66 16.10 28.38
C LEU A 298 6.04 15.44 28.43
N LEU A 299 6.42 14.69 27.39
CA LEU A 299 7.73 14.04 27.31
C LEU A 299 8.86 15.06 27.24
N SER A 300 8.67 16.17 26.52
CA SER A 300 9.65 17.25 26.42
C SER A 300 9.86 17.95 27.77
N GLN A 301 8.77 18.22 28.51
CA GLN A 301 8.86 18.75 29.87
C GLN A 301 9.57 17.78 30.83
N ALA A 302 9.25 16.49 30.75
CA ALA A 302 9.90 15.46 31.57
C ALA A 302 11.40 15.34 31.26
N PHE A 303 11.79 15.36 29.98
CA PHE A 303 13.19 15.38 29.57
C PHE A 303 13.93 16.62 30.10
N ALA A 304 13.34 17.80 29.96
CA ALA A 304 13.95 19.04 30.44
C ALA A 304 14.09 19.06 31.97
N PHE A 305 13.14 18.49 32.71
CA PHE A 305 13.24 18.28 34.15
C PHE A 305 14.36 17.31 34.53
N GLN A 306 14.50 16.17 33.84
CA GLN A 306 15.58 15.21 34.08
C GLN A 306 16.96 15.83 33.80
N LEU A 307 17.05 16.67 32.77
CA LEU A 307 18.25 17.44 32.44
C LEU A 307 18.60 18.41 33.57
N PHE A 308 17.61 19.15 34.08
CA PHE A 308 17.76 20.05 35.22
C PHE A 308 18.24 19.31 36.47
N LEU A 309 17.68 18.14 36.80
CA LEU A 309 18.12 17.36 37.97
C LEU A 309 19.59 16.90 37.85
N ARG A 310 20.01 16.48 36.65
CA ARG A 310 21.42 16.12 36.39
C ARG A 310 22.33 17.33 36.64
N ASP A 311 21.95 18.49 36.10
CA ASP A 311 22.77 19.70 36.18
C ASP A 311 22.78 20.30 37.59
N SER A 312 21.68 20.18 38.34
CA SER A 312 21.60 20.54 39.76
C SER A 312 22.59 19.78 40.59
N LYS A 313 22.69 18.45 40.42
CA LYS A 313 23.67 17.64 41.15
C LYS A 313 25.11 18.09 40.90
N GLN A 314 25.43 18.52 39.67
CA GLN A 314 26.76 19.04 39.36
C GLN A 314 27.02 20.37 40.09
N VAL A 315 26.05 21.28 40.08
CA VAL A 315 26.14 22.57 40.77
C VAL A 315 26.21 22.39 42.29
N GLU A 316 25.39 21.52 42.87
CA GLU A 316 25.41 21.18 44.29
C GLU A 316 26.78 20.64 44.73
N GLY A 317 27.44 19.83 43.90
CA GLY A 317 28.79 19.35 44.15
C GLY A 317 29.82 20.47 44.18
N VAL A 318 29.73 21.44 43.26
CA VAL A 318 30.59 22.64 43.25
C VAL A 318 30.36 23.47 44.50
N LEU A 319 29.10 23.77 44.86
CA LEU A 319 28.77 24.56 46.04
C LEU A 319 29.25 23.88 47.34
N SER A 320 29.07 22.57 47.45
CA SER A 320 29.53 21.80 48.62
C SER A 320 31.06 21.80 48.74
N THR A 321 31.77 21.74 47.62
CA THR A 321 33.24 21.84 47.59
C THR A 321 33.71 23.24 48.02
N GLN A 322 33.02 24.29 47.56
CA GLN A 322 33.31 25.66 47.98
C GLN A 322 33.07 25.86 49.48
N GLU A 323 31.94 25.41 50.01
CA GLU A 323 31.62 25.47 51.44
C GLU A 323 32.67 24.77 52.30
N TYR A 324 33.13 23.59 51.85
CA TYR A 324 34.19 22.87 52.52
C TYR A 324 35.50 23.67 52.53
N ALA A 325 35.95 24.19 51.39
CA ALA A 325 37.16 24.98 51.31
C ALA A 325 37.11 26.25 52.19
N LEU A 326 35.97 26.95 52.18
CA LEU A 326 35.77 28.18 52.95
C LEU A 326 35.76 27.93 54.46
N SER A 327 35.20 26.81 54.92
CA SER A 327 35.15 26.48 56.36
C SER A 327 36.46 25.93 56.92
N HIS A 328 37.35 25.42 56.06
CA HIS A 328 38.60 24.77 56.46
C HIS A 328 39.86 25.59 56.14
N THR A 329 39.71 26.88 55.82
CA THR A 329 40.86 27.77 55.62
C THR A 329 41.35 28.30 56.96
N GLU A 330 42.60 27.98 57.31
CA GLU A 330 43.25 28.40 58.56
C GLU A 330 44.09 29.67 58.38
N MET A 331 44.28 30.41 59.48
CA MET A 331 45.11 31.61 59.51
C MET A 331 46.59 31.22 59.70
N PRO A 332 47.48 31.55 58.76
CA PRO A 332 48.90 31.23 58.88
C PRO A 332 49.61 32.07 59.94
N ALA A 333 50.71 31.51 60.45
CA ALA A 333 51.52 32.08 61.52
C ALA A 333 52.86 32.69 61.06
N THR A 334 53.14 32.68 59.75
CA THR A 334 54.35 33.29 59.17
C THR A 334 53.98 34.14 57.97
N LEU A 335 54.75 35.21 57.72
CA LEU A 335 54.49 36.13 56.60
C LEU A 335 54.49 35.42 55.23
N PRO A 336 55.46 34.54 54.88
CA PRO A 336 55.43 33.86 53.59
C PRO A 336 54.21 32.95 53.42
N ALA A 337 53.75 32.30 54.51
CA ALA A 337 52.56 31.47 54.47
C ALA A 337 51.28 32.32 54.37
N ALA A 338 51.25 33.51 54.98
CA ALA A 338 50.16 34.48 54.85
C ALA A 338 50.01 34.99 53.42
N GLU A 339 51.12 35.37 52.78
CA GLU A 339 51.12 35.83 51.38
C GLU A 339 50.64 34.71 50.43
N ALA A 340 51.16 33.49 50.63
CA ALA A 340 50.73 32.33 49.86
C ALA A 340 49.24 32.00 50.07
N SER A 341 48.71 32.15 51.28
CA SER A 341 47.30 31.91 51.59
C SER A 341 46.37 32.92 50.92
N VAL A 342 46.73 34.22 50.94
CA VAL A 342 45.99 35.27 50.21
C VAL A 342 45.93 34.94 48.72
N LYS A 343 47.08 34.67 48.10
CA LYS A 343 47.14 34.35 46.66
C LYS A 343 46.32 33.09 46.32
N LYS A 344 46.44 32.02 47.12
CA LYS A 344 45.68 30.79 46.93
C LYS A 344 44.17 31.04 47.01
N HIS A 345 43.73 31.91 47.91
CA HIS A 345 42.31 32.25 48.06
C HIS A 345 41.80 33.14 46.91
N GLU A 346 42.63 34.04 46.38
CA GLU A 346 42.31 34.80 45.16
C GLU A 346 42.15 33.89 43.93
N ASP A 347 43.04 32.90 43.76
CA ASP A 347 42.93 31.89 42.69
C ASP A 347 41.66 31.03 42.85
N PHE A 348 41.31 30.67 44.09
CA PHE A 348 40.06 29.99 44.41
C PHE A 348 38.83 30.84 44.06
N MET A 349 38.83 32.13 44.40
CA MET A 349 37.77 33.08 44.06
C MET A 349 37.58 33.22 42.54
N ALA A 350 38.66 33.28 41.77
CA ALA A 350 38.59 33.30 40.31
C ALA A 350 37.91 32.02 39.76
N THR A 351 38.21 30.86 40.37
CA THR A 351 37.57 29.59 40.03
C THR A 351 36.08 29.57 40.43
N MET A 352 35.71 30.19 41.56
CA MET A 352 34.31 30.34 41.96
C MET A 352 33.53 31.20 40.96
N GLU A 353 34.12 32.30 40.49
CA GLU A 353 33.50 33.21 39.52
C GLU A 353 33.27 32.52 38.17
N ALA A 354 34.27 31.79 37.66
CA ALA A 354 34.12 30.98 36.44
C ALA A 354 33.01 29.92 36.56
N ASN A 355 32.86 29.30 37.74
CA ASN A 355 31.77 28.37 37.99
C ASN A 355 30.41 29.07 38.22
N GLY A 356 30.39 30.37 38.52
CA GLY A 356 29.19 31.16 38.72
C GLY A 356 28.29 31.19 37.49
N GLU A 357 28.87 31.21 36.29
CA GLU A 357 28.10 31.12 35.03
C GLU A 357 27.28 29.83 34.95
N ARG A 358 27.82 28.71 35.44
CA ARG A 358 27.10 27.42 35.47
C ARG A 358 25.93 27.45 36.44
N VAL A 359 26.11 28.10 37.60
CA VAL A 359 25.04 28.29 38.59
C VAL A 359 23.92 29.15 38.00
N GLN A 360 24.28 30.27 37.37
CA GLN A 360 23.32 31.16 36.73
C GLN A 360 22.57 30.48 35.58
N GLY A 361 23.27 29.66 34.78
CA GLY A 361 22.66 28.86 33.71
C GLY A 361 21.64 27.85 34.23
N LEU A 362 21.95 27.16 35.34
CA LEU A 362 21.00 26.25 36.00
C LEU A 362 19.78 27.01 36.52
N VAL A 363 19.98 28.14 37.21
CA VAL A 363 18.89 28.98 37.75
C VAL A 363 17.99 29.49 36.63
N ALA A 364 18.56 29.97 35.53
CA ALA A 364 17.81 30.41 34.37
C ALA A 364 16.98 29.27 33.76
N THR A 365 17.57 28.07 33.65
CA THR A 365 16.86 26.87 33.19
C THR A 365 15.72 26.48 34.12
N GLY A 366 15.95 26.50 35.44
CA GLY A 366 14.92 26.19 36.43
C GLY A 366 13.76 27.19 36.41
N ARG A 367 14.05 28.51 36.36
CA ARG A 367 13.02 29.55 36.24
C ARG A 367 12.19 29.40 34.96
N LYS A 368 12.83 29.03 33.84
CA LYS A 368 12.12 28.73 32.59
C LYS A 368 11.17 27.54 32.75
N LEU A 369 11.61 26.44 33.37
CA LEU A 369 10.78 25.27 33.62
C LEU A 369 9.57 25.57 34.51
N VAL A 370 9.74 26.44 35.51
CA VAL A 370 8.64 26.92 36.36
C VAL A 370 7.66 27.78 35.55
N ALA A 371 8.16 28.70 34.73
CA ALA A 371 7.34 29.57 33.89
C ALA A 371 6.54 28.79 32.83
N GLU A 372 7.07 27.69 32.31
CA GLU A 372 6.40 26.80 31.36
C GLU A 372 5.34 25.88 32.00
N GLY A 373 5.14 25.97 33.32
CA GLY A 373 4.09 25.21 34.02
C GLY A 373 4.42 23.72 34.15
N SER A 374 5.69 23.37 34.37
CA SER A 374 6.09 21.99 34.64
C SER A 374 5.33 21.40 35.84
N VAL A 375 4.92 20.13 35.74
CA VAL A 375 4.35 19.37 36.87
C VAL A 375 5.28 19.33 38.09
N HIS A 376 6.58 19.58 37.88
CA HIS A 376 7.60 19.61 38.93
C HIS A 376 8.02 21.01 39.34
N ALA A 377 7.23 22.04 39.02
CA ALA A 377 7.56 23.44 39.27
C ALA A 377 7.97 23.71 40.73
N ASP A 378 7.24 23.18 41.72
CA ASP A 378 7.55 23.40 43.14
C ASP A 378 8.95 22.89 43.51
N LYS A 379 9.29 21.68 43.07
CA LYS A 379 10.60 21.06 43.33
C LYS A 379 11.73 21.79 42.60
N VAL A 380 11.47 22.22 41.36
CA VAL A 380 12.44 23.01 40.58
C VAL A 380 12.68 24.34 41.28
N GLN A 381 11.62 25.03 41.73
CA GLN A 381 11.71 26.31 42.42
C GLN A 381 12.48 26.18 43.74
N GLU A 382 12.17 25.18 44.56
CA GLU A 382 12.90 24.90 45.81
C GLU A 382 14.40 24.68 45.55
N THR A 383 14.73 23.92 44.50
CA THR A 383 16.12 23.65 44.11
C THR A 383 16.82 24.95 43.66
N VAL A 384 16.15 25.76 42.84
CA VAL A 384 16.66 27.06 42.38
C VAL A 384 16.94 28.00 43.56
N ASP A 385 15.99 28.14 44.47
CA ASP A 385 16.12 29.03 45.63
C ASP A 385 17.25 28.58 46.56
N SER A 386 17.36 27.27 46.79
CA SER A 386 18.44 26.67 47.58
C SER A 386 19.82 26.92 46.95
N VAL A 387 19.96 26.68 45.64
CA VAL A 387 21.20 26.90 44.89
C VAL A 387 21.59 28.38 44.89
N GLU A 388 20.65 29.29 44.63
CA GLU A 388 20.90 30.73 44.58
C GLU A 388 21.32 31.27 45.96
N SER A 389 20.62 30.84 47.03
CA SER A 389 20.94 31.20 48.41
C SER A 389 22.33 30.71 48.83
N ARG A 390 22.66 29.43 48.57
CA ARG A 390 23.98 28.86 48.87
C ARG A 390 25.09 29.53 48.07
N HIS A 391 24.87 29.79 46.79
CA HIS A 391 25.85 30.47 45.95
C HIS A 391 26.16 31.88 46.47
N GLN A 392 25.13 32.65 46.81
CA GLN A 392 25.30 33.99 47.36
C GLN A 392 26.05 33.93 48.70
N LYS A 393 25.66 33.04 49.61
CA LYS A 393 26.34 32.85 50.90
C LYS A 393 27.83 32.49 50.74
N ASN A 394 28.15 31.58 49.82
CA ASN A 394 29.54 31.20 49.54
C ASN A 394 30.35 32.40 49.06
N ARG A 395 29.79 33.19 48.14
CA ARG A 395 30.43 34.40 47.61
C ARG A 395 30.71 35.42 48.72
N ASP A 396 29.74 35.67 49.59
CA ASP A 396 29.89 36.61 50.69
C ASP A 396 30.94 36.13 51.72
N THR A 397 30.87 34.84 52.09
CA THR A 397 31.85 34.20 53.00
C THR A 397 33.27 34.25 52.43
N ALA A 398 33.42 34.02 51.13
CA ALA A 398 34.71 34.05 50.46
C ALA A 398 35.31 35.46 50.42
N GLN A 399 34.48 36.49 50.22
CA GLN A 399 34.92 37.89 50.31
C GLN A 399 35.33 38.27 51.73
N GLU A 400 34.56 37.86 52.75
CA GLU A 400 34.90 38.10 54.15
C GLU A 400 36.22 37.42 54.55
N LEU A 401 36.40 36.17 54.14
CA LEU A 401 37.63 35.41 54.40
C LEU A 401 38.85 36.04 53.72
N LEU A 402 38.72 36.57 52.49
CA LEU A 402 39.79 37.31 51.82
C LEU A 402 40.22 38.53 52.65
N GLY A 403 39.25 39.27 53.21
CA GLY A 403 39.53 40.38 54.12
C GLY A 403 40.34 39.92 55.33
N LYS A 404 39.89 38.86 56.02
CA LYS A 404 40.59 38.30 57.18
C LYS A 404 42.00 37.81 56.86
N LEU A 405 42.20 37.19 55.69
CA LEU A 405 43.52 36.73 55.25
C LEU A 405 44.47 37.91 54.96
N ARG A 406 43.96 39.00 54.37
CA ARG A 406 44.75 40.22 54.15
C ARG A 406 45.12 40.89 55.48
N ASP A 407 44.17 41.00 56.42
CA ASP A 407 44.44 41.52 57.77
C ASP A 407 45.49 40.65 58.49
N ASN A 408 45.40 39.32 58.37
CA ASN A 408 46.41 38.40 58.91
C ASN A 408 47.79 38.62 58.26
N TRP A 409 47.85 38.80 56.94
CA TRP A 409 49.10 39.11 56.24
C TRP A 409 49.73 40.41 56.72
N GLU A 410 48.94 41.48 56.89
CA GLU A 410 49.42 42.75 57.46
C GLU A 410 49.94 42.56 58.89
N LEU A 411 49.24 41.78 59.71
CA LEU A 411 49.68 41.44 61.06
C LEU A 411 51.01 40.67 61.06
N GLN A 412 51.15 39.64 60.23
CA GLN A 412 52.39 38.87 60.13
C GLN A 412 53.56 39.72 59.65
N ARG A 413 53.29 40.65 58.72
CA ARG A 413 54.29 41.61 58.25
C ARG A 413 54.75 42.51 59.38
N PHE A 414 53.83 43.10 60.13
CA PHE A 414 54.15 43.91 61.29
C PHE A 414 54.96 43.14 62.35
N LEU A 415 54.59 41.88 62.64
CA LEU A 415 55.31 41.04 63.59
C LEU A 415 56.73 40.70 63.13
N GLN A 416 56.90 40.44 61.83
CA GLN A 416 58.22 40.22 61.22
C GLN A 416 59.06 41.49 61.25
N ASP A 417 58.52 42.64 60.80
CA ASP A 417 59.19 43.94 60.84
C ASP A 417 59.63 44.28 62.28
N ARG A 418 58.78 43.98 63.28
CA ARG A 418 59.12 44.13 64.71
C ARG A 418 60.28 43.23 65.11
N GLN A 419 60.28 41.96 64.69
CA GLN A 419 61.36 41.01 64.98
C GLN A 419 62.67 41.46 64.34
N GLU A 420 62.65 41.83 63.07
CA GLU A 420 63.81 42.35 62.34
C GLU A 420 64.36 43.61 63.00
N LEU A 421 63.50 44.56 63.39
CA LEU A 421 63.92 45.76 64.10
C LEU A 421 64.50 45.44 65.48
N THR A 422 63.91 44.49 66.21
CA THR A 422 64.43 44.06 67.53
C THR A 422 65.84 43.48 67.39
N LEU A 423 66.03 42.56 66.43
CA LEU A 423 67.32 41.97 66.12
C LEU A 423 68.35 43.03 65.69
N TRP A 424 67.93 43.98 64.85
CA TRP A 424 68.79 45.09 64.43
C TRP A 424 69.19 45.98 65.61
N ILE A 425 68.26 46.33 66.50
CA ILE A 425 68.55 47.10 67.72
C ILE A 425 69.53 46.33 68.60
N GLU A 426 69.30 45.05 68.85
CA GLU A 426 70.20 44.20 69.64
C GLU A 426 71.62 44.13 69.03
N GLU A 427 71.72 43.94 67.72
CA GLU A 427 72.98 43.96 66.98
C GLU A 427 73.70 45.31 67.09
N LYS A 428 72.98 46.43 66.91
CA LYS A 428 73.56 47.78 67.04
C LYS A 428 73.92 48.14 68.46
N MET A 429 73.15 47.70 69.46
CA MET A 429 73.48 47.87 70.87
C MET A 429 74.75 47.11 71.26
N LEU A 430 74.92 45.87 70.77
CA LEU A 430 76.17 45.11 70.94
C LEU A 430 77.35 45.81 70.25
N THR A 431 77.17 46.28 69.02
CA THR A 431 78.20 47.04 68.29
C THR A 431 78.57 48.34 69.00
N ALA A 432 77.60 49.03 69.59
CA ALA A 432 77.82 50.27 70.34
C ALA A 432 78.52 50.06 71.70
N GLN A 433 78.47 48.84 72.25
CA GLN A 433 79.16 48.44 73.49
C GLN A 433 80.56 47.86 73.22
N ASP A 434 80.96 47.72 71.96
CA ASP A 434 82.29 47.25 71.58
C ASP A 434 83.35 48.31 71.92
N VAL A 435 84.24 47.97 72.86
CA VAL A 435 85.28 48.85 73.43
C VAL A 435 86.37 49.20 72.40
N SER A 436 86.41 48.53 71.25
CA SER A 436 87.34 48.85 70.15
C SER A 436 87.12 50.25 69.52
N TYR A 437 86.04 50.95 69.86
CA TYR A 437 85.77 52.33 69.44
C TYR A 437 86.23 53.41 70.44
N GLU A 438 86.80 53.05 71.60
CA GLU A 438 87.25 54.02 72.61
C GLU A 438 88.65 54.61 72.35
N GLU A 439 89.50 53.96 71.54
CA GLU A 439 90.82 54.50 71.18
C GLU A 439 90.76 55.29 69.86
N ALA A 440 91.14 56.58 69.92
CA ALA A 440 91.12 57.51 68.78
C ALA A 440 92.00 57.11 67.56
N ARG A 441 92.71 55.98 67.61
CA ARG A 441 93.57 55.46 66.53
C ARG A 441 92.85 54.54 65.54
N ASP A 442 91.69 53.97 65.89
CA ASP A 442 91.00 52.99 65.05
C ASP A 442 89.79 53.56 64.28
N LEU A 443 89.49 54.85 64.42
CA LEU A 443 88.39 55.49 63.66
C LEU A 443 88.65 55.66 62.16
N HIS A 444 89.91 55.58 61.69
CA HIS A 444 90.27 55.94 60.32
C HIS A 444 90.27 54.79 59.30
N THR A 445 90.05 53.53 59.69
CA THR A 445 90.22 52.37 58.78
C THR A 445 88.95 51.59 58.46
N LYS A 446 87.77 51.99 58.96
CA LYS A 446 86.51 51.27 58.67
C LYS A 446 85.31 52.19 58.42
N TRP A 447 85.43 53.01 57.37
CA TRP A 447 84.29 53.52 56.59
C TRP A 447 84.48 53.13 55.14
#